data_AF-A0A2M7J6N2-F1
#
_entry.id   AF-A0A2M7J6N2-F1
#
_cell.length_a   1.000
_cell.length_b   1.000
_cell.length_c   1.000
_cell.angle_alpha   90.00
_cell.angle_beta   90.00
_cell.angle_gamma   90.00
#
_symmetry.space_group_name_H-M   'P 1'
#
loop_
_entity.id
_entity.type
_entity.pdbx_description
1 polymer ?
#
loop_
_entity_poly.entity_id
_entity_poly.type
_entity_poly.pdbx_seq_one_letter_code
_entity_poly.pdbx_strand_id
1 'polypeptide(L)'
;NQKVMFKSPKLAEEATAKADELKNKWEPKLDEVSVQLKQAEATAGEIKKIDTSRLETAGEIASALKILRDNSKVIKTAVDSANNVKKEFDADTKAVQKLKNDISAAREADWRLVSAQLNVPVGTQFQSFTQDMLSGILHKKAGSFAQYIEKGVEVMAKMKEQEKKKATPKPKKEKFKGRDVVFKSMLFPKFHLKHAEISVKKEELSLEGELVNFRTSPEKSEKPATFRLEGRQNRGGIKISGVIDNRTPGGEKSKVFFRGIDFPLEGASGSIPYVKLNDFNGIYNVDLDYFAPAGAKAEVNLNIRIRDMKVSGDEKDLVTGLVIDAIRATPELVIEGTITGGAGKFSSNLDNVLSKKVKERISAEIAASQKKARESFDAYIGGYEKTAFASLDAFKDSYESKIKGVSGKAQSYDKVADSYEKQIEDRKKEIRDKEADKVKDKAKGLFKKLR
;
A
#
# COMPACT_ATOMS: atom_id res chain seq x y z
N ASN A 1 4.89 -9.44 -24.96
CA ASN A 1 6.33 -9.54 -25.33
C ASN A 1 6.97 -8.19 -25.68
N GLN A 2 6.82 -7.16 -24.85
CA GLN A 2 7.80 -6.06 -24.83
C GLN A 2 8.93 -6.53 -23.91
N LYS A 3 10.12 -6.81 -24.46
CA LYS A 3 11.33 -6.96 -23.63
C LYS A 3 11.51 -5.63 -22.91
N VAL A 4 11.17 -5.57 -21.63
CA VAL A 4 11.57 -4.44 -20.78
C VAL A 4 13.09 -4.43 -20.82
N MET A 5 13.68 -3.47 -21.55
CA MET A 5 15.11 -3.28 -21.57
C MET A 5 15.50 -2.60 -20.27
N PHE A 6 15.98 -3.39 -19.32
CA PHE A 6 16.58 -2.88 -18.09
C PHE A 6 17.84 -2.07 -18.42
N LYS A 7 18.03 -0.94 -17.75
CA LYS A 7 19.19 -0.07 -17.96
C LYS A 7 20.42 -0.57 -17.21
N SER A 8 20.24 -1.21 -16.06
CA SER A 8 21.35 -1.65 -15.21
C SER A 8 22.25 -2.70 -15.86
N PRO A 9 21.78 -3.72 -16.63
CA PRO A 9 22.68 -4.68 -17.26
C PRO A 9 23.54 -4.01 -18.35
N LYS A 10 22.95 -3.10 -19.13
CA LYS A 10 23.66 -2.34 -20.16
C LYS A 10 24.79 -1.49 -19.56
N LEU A 11 24.50 -0.76 -18.47
CA LEU A 11 25.52 0.04 -17.78
C LEU A 11 26.62 -0.84 -17.15
N ALA A 12 26.27 -2.03 -16.66
CA ALA A 12 27.24 -2.99 -16.12
C ALA A 12 28.17 -3.56 -17.22
N GLU A 13 27.64 -3.85 -18.40
CA GLU A 13 28.45 -4.24 -19.57
C GLU A 13 29.38 -3.10 -20.01
N GLU A 14 28.86 -1.88 -20.13
CA GLU A 14 29.66 -0.68 -20.46
C GLU A 14 30.77 -0.43 -19.42
N ALA A 15 30.49 -0.62 -18.13
CA ALA A 15 31.47 -0.49 -17.06
C ALA A 15 32.56 -1.57 -17.11
N THR A 16 32.20 -2.80 -17.51
CA THR A 16 33.18 -3.88 -17.71
C THR A 16 34.11 -3.54 -18.86
N ALA A 17 33.58 -3.09 -19.99
CA ALA A 17 34.39 -2.62 -21.11
C ALA A 17 35.28 -1.43 -20.72
N LYS A 18 34.78 -0.52 -19.87
CA LYS A 18 35.57 0.60 -19.37
C LYS A 18 36.71 0.15 -18.45
N ALA A 19 36.51 -0.87 -17.61
CA ALA A 19 37.58 -1.45 -16.80
C ALA A 19 38.71 -2.01 -17.67
N ASP A 20 38.38 -2.68 -18.78
CA ASP A 20 39.39 -3.20 -19.71
C ASP A 20 40.12 -2.07 -20.45
N GLU A 21 39.41 -1.03 -20.88
CA GLU A 21 40.02 0.18 -21.46
C GLU A 21 41.00 0.84 -20.47
N LEU A 22 40.61 0.95 -19.19
CA LEU A 22 41.47 1.52 -18.15
C LEU A 22 42.71 0.65 -17.91
N LYS A 23 42.59 -0.68 -17.86
CA LYS A 23 43.76 -1.57 -17.76
C LYS A 23 44.72 -1.36 -18.93
N ASN A 24 44.20 -1.35 -20.16
CA ASN A 24 45.00 -1.14 -21.37
C ASN A 24 45.66 0.25 -21.42
N LYS A 25 45.06 1.27 -20.79
CA LYS A 25 45.63 2.61 -20.64
C LYS A 25 46.79 2.66 -19.64
N TRP A 26 46.66 1.96 -18.51
CA TRP A 26 47.55 2.17 -17.35
C TRP A 26 48.82 1.32 -17.38
N GLU A 27 48.80 0.14 -17.97
CA GLU A 27 50.00 -0.69 -18.17
C GLU A 27 51.14 0.09 -18.89
N PRO A 28 50.95 0.62 -20.12
CA PRO A 28 52.03 1.30 -20.85
C PRO A 28 52.44 2.63 -20.19
N LYS A 29 51.51 3.36 -19.57
CA LYS A 29 51.82 4.61 -18.86
C LYS A 29 52.76 4.37 -17.68
N LEU A 30 52.56 3.28 -16.94
CA LEU A 30 53.42 2.92 -15.82
C LEU A 30 54.80 2.47 -16.29
N ASP A 31 54.88 1.76 -17.41
CA ASP A 31 56.16 1.36 -18.00
C ASP A 31 56.97 2.59 -18.43
N GLU A 32 56.33 3.56 -19.10
CA GLU A 32 56.97 4.81 -19.51
C GLU A 32 57.53 5.60 -18.32
N VAL A 33 56.73 5.81 -17.27
CA VAL A 33 57.20 6.52 -16.07
C VAL A 33 58.25 5.71 -15.30
N SER A 34 58.18 4.38 -15.34
CA SER A 34 59.21 3.52 -14.72
C SER A 34 60.57 3.67 -15.40
N VAL A 35 60.62 3.85 -16.72
CA VAL A 35 61.87 4.15 -17.45
C VAL A 35 62.43 5.50 -17.02
N GLN A 36 61.58 6.54 -16.94
CA GLN A 36 62.00 7.87 -16.49
C GLN A 36 62.51 7.84 -15.03
N LEU A 37 61.88 7.05 -14.15
CA LEU A 37 62.31 6.88 -12.77
C LEU A 37 63.65 6.17 -12.65
N LYS A 38 63.94 5.15 -13.47
CA LYS A 38 65.26 4.50 -13.49
C LYS A 38 66.35 5.48 -13.92
N GLN A 39 66.05 6.36 -14.88
CA GLN A 39 66.98 7.40 -15.27
C GLN A 39 67.20 8.42 -14.15
N ALA A 40 66.12 8.87 -13.50
CA ALA A 40 66.20 9.75 -12.34
C ALA A 40 66.96 9.13 -11.16
N GLU A 41 66.84 7.81 -10.94
CA GLU A 41 67.59 7.07 -9.93
C GLU A 41 69.09 7.10 -10.21
N ALA A 42 69.50 6.79 -11.45
CA ALA A 42 70.90 6.86 -11.87
C ALA A 42 71.44 8.29 -11.71
N THR A 43 70.66 9.28 -12.14
CA THR A 43 70.99 10.71 -12.01
C THR A 43 71.13 11.16 -10.55
N ALA A 44 70.23 10.72 -9.66
CA ALA A 44 70.34 10.97 -8.22
C ALA A 44 71.58 10.30 -7.62
N GLY A 45 71.99 9.14 -8.16
CA GLY A 45 73.25 8.48 -7.86
C GLY A 45 74.46 9.33 -8.21
N GLU A 46 74.47 9.99 -9.37
CA GLU A 46 75.54 10.91 -9.76
C GLU A 46 75.61 12.16 -8.86
N ILE A 47 74.46 12.73 -8.48
CA ILE A 47 74.41 13.86 -7.53
C ILE A 47 75.03 13.46 -6.18
N LYS A 48 74.75 12.24 -5.69
CA LYS A 48 75.29 11.74 -4.42
C LYS A 48 76.82 11.55 -4.41
N LYS A 49 77.47 11.50 -5.58
CA LYS A 49 78.93 11.43 -5.66
C LYS A 49 79.62 12.78 -5.44
N ILE A 50 78.87 13.88 -5.41
CA ILE A 50 79.42 15.22 -5.17
C ILE A 50 79.82 15.31 -3.69
N ASP A 51 81.12 15.26 -3.40
CA ASP A 51 81.62 15.50 -2.04
C ASP A 51 81.64 17.00 -1.75
N THR A 52 80.55 17.51 -1.19
CA THR A 52 80.36 18.93 -0.87
C THR A 52 81.38 19.45 0.14
N SER A 53 81.94 18.58 0.98
CA SER A 53 82.94 18.96 2.00
C SER A 53 84.32 19.25 1.42
N ARG A 54 84.65 18.62 0.27
CA ARG A 54 85.94 18.73 -0.42
C ARG A 54 86.01 19.84 -1.47
N LEU A 55 84.91 20.55 -1.72
CA LEU A 55 84.93 21.72 -2.59
C LEU A 55 85.70 22.84 -1.87
N GLU A 56 86.77 23.34 -2.48
CA GLU A 56 87.66 24.37 -1.90
C GLU A 56 87.73 25.65 -2.74
N THR A 57 87.45 25.56 -4.05
CA THR A 57 87.59 26.67 -4.99
C THR A 57 86.26 27.07 -5.65
N ALA A 58 86.18 28.32 -6.12
CA ALA A 58 85.01 28.81 -6.87
C ALA A 58 84.76 28.02 -8.17
N GLY A 59 85.81 27.51 -8.83
CA GLY A 59 85.70 26.71 -10.05
C GLY A 59 85.10 25.31 -9.81
N GLU A 60 85.45 24.68 -8.68
CA GLU A 60 84.88 23.39 -8.27
C GLU A 60 83.40 23.53 -7.92
N ILE A 61 83.02 24.60 -7.21
CA ILE A 61 81.62 24.92 -6.92
C ILE A 61 80.82 25.14 -8.22
N ALA A 62 81.34 25.93 -9.15
CA ALA A 62 80.66 26.20 -10.42
C ALA A 62 80.43 24.91 -11.23
N SER A 63 81.39 23.99 -11.20
CA SER A 63 81.29 22.67 -11.85
C SER A 63 80.25 21.79 -11.17
N ALA A 64 80.25 21.73 -9.83
CA ALA A 64 79.28 20.98 -9.04
C ALA A 64 77.84 21.50 -9.24
N LEU A 65 77.65 22.83 -9.26
CA LEU A 65 76.36 23.45 -9.56
C LEU A 65 75.88 23.15 -10.98
N LYS A 66 76.79 23.11 -11.96
CA LYS A 66 76.44 22.75 -13.35
C LYS A 66 75.94 21.30 -13.41
N ILE A 67 76.68 20.36 -12.81
CA ILE A 67 76.30 18.94 -12.73
C ILE A 67 74.94 18.79 -12.06
N LEU A 68 74.75 19.46 -10.91
CA LEU A 68 73.48 19.44 -10.20
C LEU A 68 72.34 19.99 -11.07
N ARG A 69 72.52 21.14 -11.73
CA ARG A 69 71.48 21.78 -12.54
C ARG A 69 71.06 20.92 -13.73
N ASP A 70 72.01 20.30 -14.42
CA ASP A 70 71.73 19.45 -15.57
C ASP A 70 71.01 18.17 -15.14
N ASN A 71 71.41 17.58 -14.02
CA ASN A 71 70.81 16.38 -13.44
C ASN A 71 69.43 16.65 -12.78
N SER A 72 69.24 17.81 -12.16
CA SER A 72 67.97 18.18 -11.52
C SER A 72 66.84 18.36 -12.53
N LYS A 73 67.13 18.74 -13.78
CA LYS A 73 66.12 18.78 -14.85
C LYS A 73 65.54 17.40 -15.16
N VAL A 74 66.38 16.37 -15.18
CA VAL A 74 65.97 14.98 -15.43
C VAL A 74 65.09 14.48 -14.28
N ILE A 75 65.51 14.72 -13.03
CA ILE A 75 64.74 14.37 -11.83
C ILE A 75 63.38 15.08 -11.84
N LYS A 76 63.37 16.40 -12.09
CA LYS A 76 62.15 17.19 -12.14
C LYS A 76 61.17 16.71 -13.21
N THR A 77 61.67 16.32 -14.38
CA THR A 77 60.85 15.72 -15.44
C THR A 77 60.19 14.42 -14.98
N ALA A 78 60.93 13.54 -14.30
CA ALA A 78 60.37 12.30 -13.74
C ALA A 78 59.34 12.56 -12.63
N VAL A 79 59.57 13.59 -11.79
CA VAL A 79 58.62 14.04 -10.74
C VAL A 79 57.32 14.56 -11.35
N ASP A 80 57.41 15.43 -12.35
CA ASP A 80 56.25 15.98 -13.03
C ASP A 80 55.44 14.88 -13.72
N SER A 81 56.10 13.95 -14.41
CA SER A 81 55.46 12.76 -15.00
C SER A 81 54.76 11.88 -13.96
N ALA A 82 55.43 11.59 -12.83
CA ALA A 82 54.86 10.77 -11.75
C ALA A 82 53.65 11.46 -11.09
N ASN A 83 53.70 12.78 -10.90
CA ASN A 83 52.59 13.57 -10.36
C ASN A 83 51.40 13.63 -11.34
N ASN A 84 51.68 13.77 -12.64
CA ASN A 84 50.63 13.72 -13.67
C ASN A 84 49.94 12.35 -13.72
N VAL A 85 50.72 11.26 -13.68
CA VAL A 85 50.18 9.89 -13.55
C VAL A 85 49.29 9.75 -12.33
N LYS A 86 49.73 10.23 -11.16
CA LYS A 86 48.90 10.16 -9.95
C LYS A 86 47.59 10.94 -10.10
N LYS A 87 47.66 12.17 -10.62
CA LYS A 87 46.47 13.03 -10.80
C LYS A 87 45.46 12.41 -11.77
N GLU A 88 45.93 11.86 -12.88
CA GLU A 88 45.08 11.15 -13.83
C GLU A 88 44.44 9.90 -13.23
N PHE A 89 45.18 9.14 -12.43
CA PHE A 89 44.66 7.94 -11.78
C PHE A 89 43.60 8.26 -10.73
N ASP A 90 43.79 9.33 -9.95
CA ASP A 90 42.78 9.81 -9.01
C ASP A 90 41.49 10.23 -9.73
N ALA A 91 41.61 10.82 -10.93
CA ALA A 91 40.45 11.16 -11.76
C ALA A 91 39.74 9.91 -12.30
N ASP A 92 40.49 8.94 -12.82
CA ASP A 92 39.92 7.67 -13.31
C ASP A 92 39.28 6.88 -12.16
N THR A 93 39.87 6.87 -10.96
CA THR A 93 39.30 6.24 -9.76
C THR A 93 37.97 6.89 -9.35
N LYS A 94 37.87 8.22 -9.44
CA LYS A 94 36.60 8.93 -9.23
C LYS A 94 35.56 8.58 -10.29
N ALA A 95 35.97 8.44 -11.55
CA ALA A 95 35.08 8.01 -12.63
C ALA A 95 34.57 6.58 -12.42
N VAL A 96 35.44 5.66 -11.98
CA VAL A 96 35.08 4.29 -11.59
C VAL A 96 34.05 4.29 -10.46
N GLN A 97 34.26 5.09 -9.40
CA GLN A 97 33.28 5.19 -8.31
C GLN A 97 31.93 5.73 -8.79
N LYS A 98 31.95 6.71 -9.70
CA LYS A 98 30.72 7.24 -10.31
C LYS A 98 29.98 6.16 -11.10
N LEU A 99 30.67 5.37 -11.92
CA LEU A 99 30.06 4.25 -12.66
C LEU A 99 29.38 3.24 -11.74
N LYS A 100 30.00 2.89 -10.60
CA LYS A 100 29.37 2.01 -9.61
C LYS A 100 28.07 2.59 -9.06
N ASN A 101 28.08 3.88 -8.72
CA ASN A 101 26.90 4.56 -8.22
C ASN A 101 25.79 4.63 -9.29
N ASP A 102 26.15 4.90 -10.55
CA ASP A 102 25.20 4.98 -11.67
C ASP A 102 24.54 3.62 -11.94
N ILE A 103 25.30 2.51 -11.85
CA ILE A 103 24.76 1.14 -11.95
C ILE A 103 23.75 0.87 -10.83
N SER A 104 24.11 1.15 -9.57
CA SER A 104 23.20 0.93 -8.43
C SER A 104 21.94 1.79 -8.51
N ALA A 105 22.06 3.04 -8.97
CA ALA A 105 20.91 3.91 -9.18
C ALA A 105 19.99 3.38 -10.30
N ALA A 106 20.56 2.86 -11.40
CA ALA A 106 19.81 2.25 -12.48
C ALA A 106 19.08 0.98 -12.04
N ARG A 107 19.69 0.15 -11.18
CA ARG A 107 19.03 -1.03 -10.60
C ARG A 107 17.80 -0.67 -9.79
N GLU A 108 17.88 0.34 -8.94
CA GLU A 108 16.73 0.79 -8.16
C GLU A 108 15.62 1.39 -9.05
N ALA A 109 16.00 2.10 -10.12
CA ALA A 109 15.04 2.57 -11.12
C ALA A 109 14.36 1.42 -11.87
N ASP A 110 15.11 0.40 -12.28
CA ASP A 110 14.57 -0.79 -12.95
C ASP A 110 13.64 -1.58 -12.02
N TRP A 111 13.97 -1.69 -10.72
CA TRP A 111 13.08 -2.32 -9.73
C TRP A 111 11.78 -1.54 -9.55
N ARG A 112 11.83 -0.20 -9.57
CA ARG A 112 10.62 0.63 -9.49
C ARG A 112 9.68 0.36 -10.67
N LEU A 113 10.21 0.13 -11.87
CA LEU A 113 9.41 -0.24 -13.05
C LEU A 113 8.74 -1.61 -12.87
N VAL A 114 9.47 -2.61 -12.36
CA VAL A 114 8.94 -3.96 -12.10
C VAL A 114 7.88 -3.93 -11.00
N SER A 115 8.18 -3.29 -9.86
CA SER A 115 7.26 -3.22 -8.71
C SER A 115 5.98 -2.45 -9.03
N ALA A 116 6.03 -1.42 -9.89
CA ALA A 116 4.84 -0.71 -10.34
C ALA A 116 3.86 -1.62 -11.09
N GLN A 117 4.36 -2.61 -11.86
CA GLN A 117 3.51 -3.58 -12.58
C GLN A 117 2.90 -4.64 -11.65
N LEU A 118 3.52 -4.87 -10.49
CA LEU A 118 3.06 -5.83 -9.49
C LEU A 118 2.09 -5.22 -8.48
N ASN A 119 1.88 -3.90 -8.53
CA ASN A 119 1.01 -3.20 -7.61
C ASN A 119 -0.44 -3.25 -8.13
N VAL A 120 -1.13 -4.34 -7.83
CA VAL A 120 -2.55 -4.48 -8.18
C VAL A 120 -3.38 -3.81 -7.09
N PRO A 121 -4.20 -2.78 -7.41
CA PRO A 121 -5.09 -2.18 -6.43
C PRO A 121 -6.10 -3.23 -5.96
N VAL A 122 -6.05 -3.58 -4.67
CA VAL A 122 -7.03 -4.48 -4.04
C VAL A 122 -8.30 -3.68 -3.76
N GLY A 123 -9.07 -3.43 -4.82
CA GLY A 123 -10.34 -2.73 -4.76
C GLY A 123 -11.48 -3.71 -4.97
N THR A 124 -12.10 -4.17 -3.89
CA THR A 124 -13.47 -4.72 -3.94
C THR A 124 -14.06 -4.76 -2.53
N GLN A 125 -15.06 -3.91 -2.30
CA GLN A 125 -16.03 -4.15 -1.23
C GLN A 125 -16.96 -5.27 -1.72
N PHE A 126 -17.01 -6.40 -1.02
CA PHE A 126 -17.97 -7.47 -1.28
C PHE A 126 -19.34 -7.02 -0.79
N GLN A 127 -20.11 -6.30 -1.61
CA GLN A 127 -21.45 -5.81 -1.24
C GLN A 127 -22.58 -6.81 -1.54
N SER A 128 -22.34 -7.90 -2.28
CA SER A 128 -23.40 -8.79 -2.78
C SER A 128 -23.65 -10.06 -1.96
N PHE A 129 -22.72 -10.46 -1.07
CA PHE A 129 -22.80 -11.74 -0.37
C PHE A 129 -24.05 -11.86 0.50
N THR A 130 -24.33 -10.83 1.30
CA THR A 130 -25.51 -10.77 2.16
C THR A 130 -26.82 -10.70 1.38
N GLN A 131 -26.83 -9.96 0.27
CA GLN A 131 -28.01 -9.86 -0.59
C GLN A 131 -28.40 -11.23 -1.17
N ASP A 132 -27.40 -12.03 -1.58
CA ASP A 132 -27.60 -13.36 -2.12
C ASP A 132 -28.04 -14.37 -1.03
N MET A 133 -27.41 -14.32 0.15
CA MET A 133 -27.79 -15.16 1.30
C MET A 133 -29.24 -14.89 1.75
N LEU A 134 -29.62 -13.62 1.87
CA LEU A 134 -30.97 -13.25 2.30
C LEU A 134 -32.03 -13.57 1.27
N SER A 135 -31.75 -13.35 -0.02
CA SER A 135 -32.71 -13.72 -1.07
C SER A 135 -33.02 -15.23 -1.02
N GLY A 136 -32.01 -16.08 -0.76
CA GLY A 136 -32.17 -17.52 -0.56
C GLY A 136 -32.98 -17.90 0.69
N ILE A 137 -32.68 -17.27 1.85
CA ILE A 137 -33.40 -17.51 3.11
C ILE A 137 -34.85 -16.99 3.03
N LEU A 138 -35.06 -15.78 2.50
CA LEU A 138 -36.37 -15.16 2.35
C LEU A 138 -37.22 -15.90 1.32
N HIS A 139 -36.68 -16.35 0.19
CA HIS A 139 -37.47 -17.17 -0.75
C HIS A 139 -37.90 -18.51 -0.15
N LYS A 140 -37.06 -19.16 0.67
CA LYS A 140 -37.40 -20.44 1.32
C LYS A 140 -38.35 -20.29 2.52
N LYS A 141 -38.24 -19.21 3.31
CA LYS A 141 -39.02 -19.02 4.57
C LYS A 141 -40.11 -17.94 4.51
N ALA A 142 -39.94 -16.86 3.74
CA ALA A 142 -40.89 -15.73 3.68
C ALA A 142 -42.01 -15.90 2.65
N GLY A 143 -41.87 -16.84 1.70
CA GLY A 143 -42.93 -17.18 0.73
C GLY A 143 -44.26 -17.58 1.38
N SER A 144 -44.26 -18.09 2.61
CA SER A 144 -45.46 -18.39 3.39
C SER A 144 -46.00 -17.16 4.12
N PHE A 145 -45.15 -16.33 4.72
CA PHE A 145 -45.56 -15.22 5.60
C PHE A 145 -46.08 -14.00 4.82
N ALA A 146 -45.43 -13.66 3.69
CA ALA A 146 -45.87 -12.58 2.81
C ALA A 146 -47.27 -12.84 2.21
N GLN A 147 -47.58 -14.11 1.89
CA GLN A 147 -48.90 -14.52 1.39
C GLN A 147 -50.03 -14.30 2.41
N TYR A 148 -49.76 -14.40 3.72
CA TYR A 148 -50.78 -14.15 4.75
C TYR A 148 -51.05 -12.66 4.95
N ILE A 149 -50.01 -11.82 4.87
CA ILE A 149 -50.15 -10.35 4.93
C ILE A 149 -50.86 -9.84 3.67
N GLU A 150 -50.48 -10.33 2.48
CA GLU A 150 -51.17 -9.99 1.22
C GLU A 150 -52.64 -10.43 1.25
N LYS A 151 -52.96 -11.65 1.70
CA LYS A 151 -54.34 -12.10 1.88
C LYS A 151 -55.13 -11.22 2.86
N GLY A 152 -54.51 -10.80 3.97
CA GLY A 152 -55.14 -9.90 4.95
C GLY A 152 -55.49 -8.53 4.36
N VAL A 153 -54.59 -7.96 3.56
CA VAL A 153 -54.82 -6.69 2.85
C VAL A 153 -55.85 -6.85 1.73
N GLU A 154 -55.83 -7.96 1.01
CA GLU A 154 -56.76 -8.26 -0.07
C GLU A 154 -58.21 -8.45 0.45
N VAL A 155 -58.38 -9.11 1.61
CA VAL A 155 -59.68 -9.24 2.28
C VAL A 155 -60.22 -7.88 2.70
N MET A 156 -59.36 -7.01 3.25
CA MET A 156 -59.73 -5.62 3.63
C MET A 156 -60.07 -4.76 2.41
N ALA A 157 -59.39 -4.95 1.28
CA ALA A 157 -59.68 -4.27 0.02
C ALA A 157 -61.01 -4.75 -0.62
N LYS A 158 -61.28 -6.06 -0.61
CA LYS A 158 -62.53 -6.66 -1.10
C LYS A 158 -63.75 -6.20 -0.29
N MET A 159 -63.59 -5.97 1.02
CA MET A 159 -64.63 -5.37 1.85
C MET A 159 -64.96 -3.92 1.43
N LYS A 160 -63.97 -3.12 1.02
CA LYS A 160 -64.18 -1.75 0.49
C LYS A 160 -64.84 -1.75 -0.89
N GLU A 161 -64.55 -2.73 -1.75
CA GLU A 161 -65.19 -2.84 -3.07
C GLU A 161 -66.65 -3.32 -3.00
N GLN A 162 -66.99 -4.20 -2.04
CA GLN A 162 -68.38 -4.64 -1.84
C GLN A 162 -69.30 -3.53 -1.34
N GLU A 163 -68.79 -2.54 -0.59
CA GLU A 163 -69.57 -1.35 -0.23
C GLU A 163 -69.86 -0.43 -1.42
N LYS A 164 -68.95 -0.37 -2.42
CA LYS A 164 -69.14 0.44 -3.64
C LYS A 164 -70.14 -0.16 -4.63
N LYS A 165 -70.31 -1.50 -4.66
CA LYS A 165 -71.19 -2.18 -5.63
C LYS A 165 -72.70 -2.15 -5.30
N LYS A 166 -73.13 -1.50 -4.20
CA LYS A 166 -74.56 -1.44 -3.80
C LYS A 166 -75.27 -0.10 -4.05
N ALA A 167 -74.71 0.81 -4.85
CA ALA A 167 -75.33 2.09 -5.13
C ALA A 167 -75.57 2.33 -6.64
N THR A 168 -76.46 1.54 -7.25
CA THR A 168 -77.14 1.95 -8.49
C THR A 168 -78.61 2.23 -8.17
N PRO A 169 -79.06 3.50 -8.19
CA PRO A 169 -80.47 3.80 -8.01
C PRO A 169 -81.23 3.39 -9.26
N LYS A 170 -82.25 2.53 -9.13
CA LYS A 170 -83.26 2.33 -10.17
C LYS A 170 -84.05 3.63 -10.37
N PRO A 171 -84.42 4.02 -11.60
CA PRO A 171 -85.18 5.25 -11.83
C PRO A 171 -86.56 5.14 -11.14
N LYS A 172 -86.84 6.05 -10.21
CA LYS A 172 -88.13 6.16 -9.52
C LYS A 172 -89.15 6.79 -10.47
N LYS A 173 -90.30 6.15 -10.65
CA LYS A 173 -91.50 6.77 -11.20
C LYS A 173 -91.91 7.95 -10.32
N GLU A 174 -92.17 9.10 -10.92
CA GLU A 174 -92.68 10.28 -10.23
C GLU A 174 -93.97 9.95 -9.47
N LYS A 175 -93.95 10.21 -8.16
CA LYS A 175 -95.15 10.31 -7.33
C LYS A 175 -95.03 11.55 -6.45
N PHE A 176 -96.17 12.23 -6.33
CA PHE A 176 -96.52 13.43 -5.57
C PHE A 176 -95.46 14.04 -4.62
N LYS A 177 -95.28 15.36 -4.75
CA LYS A 177 -94.41 16.21 -3.93
C LYS A 177 -94.84 16.19 -2.45
N GLY A 178 -94.28 15.27 -1.69
CA GLY A 178 -94.08 15.43 -0.25
C GLY A 178 -92.82 16.25 0.02
N ARG A 179 -92.71 16.83 1.22
CA ARG A 179 -91.50 17.53 1.67
C ARG A 179 -90.48 16.48 2.12
N ASP A 180 -89.34 16.41 1.43
CA ASP A 180 -88.23 15.57 1.86
C ASP A 180 -87.61 16.15 3.13
N VAL A 181 -87.91 15.55 4.28
CA VAL A 181 -87.18 15.78 5.51
C VAL A 181 -85.94 14.91 5.47
N VAL A 182 -84.80 15.52 5.15
CA VAL A 182 -83.50 14.86 5.27
C VAL A 182 -83.19 14.73 6.75
N PHE A 183 -83.53 13.57 7.33
CA PHE A 183 -83.01 13.21 8.64
C PHE A 183 -81.49 13.12 8.52
N LYS A 184 -80.76 13.93 9.31
CA LYS A 184 -79.35 13.68 9.58
C LYS A 184 -79.28 12.31 10.25
N SER A 185 -79.13 11.25 9.47
CA SER A 185 -78.83 9.95 10.05
C SER A 185 -77.51 10.13 10.80
N MET A 186 -77.51 9.85 12.10
CA MET A 186 -76.25 9.60 12.78
C MET A 186 -75.65 8.41 12.04
N LEU A 187 -74.62 8.69 11.26
CA LEU A 187 -73.96 7.72 10.39
C LEU A 187 -73.12 6.78 11.25
N PHE A 188 -73.78 5.95 12.05
CA PHE A 188 -73.12 4.87 12.76
C PHE A 188 -72.58 3.88 11.73
N PRO A 189 -71.37 3.35 11.94
CA PRO A 189 -70.86 2.28 11.11
C PRO A 189 -71.81 1.07 11.20
N LYS A 190 -72.01 0.38 10.07
CA LYS A 190 -72.85 -0.83 10.05
C LYS A 190 -72.31 -1.93 10.97
N PHE A 191 -71.01 -1.93 11.21
CA PHE A 191 -70.34 -2.79 12.16
C PHE A 191 -69.22 -2.03 12.88
N HIS A 192 -69.18 -2.18 14.19
CA HIS A 192 -68.13 -1.61 15.03
C HIS A 192 -67.73 -2.59 16.12
N LEU A 193 -66.52 -3.12 15.97
CA LEU A 193 -65.84 -3.89 17.00
C LEU A 193 -64.99 -2.93 17.82
N LYS A 194 -65.49 -2.56 19.00
CA LYS A 194 -64.75 -1.69 19.93
C LYS A 194 -63.50 -2.38 20.45
N HIS A 195 -63.63 -3.65 20.80
CA HIS A 195 -62.60 -4.44 21.44
C HIS A 195 -62.86 -5.93 21.18
N ALA A 196 -61.81 -6.68 20.85
CA ALA A 196 -61.79 -8.14 20.81
C ALA A 196 -60.46 -8.64 21.38
N GLU A 197 -60.50 -9.70 22.17
CA GLU A 197 -59.31 -10.36 22.72
C GLU A 197 -59.25 -11.81 22.25
N ILE A 198 -58.04 -12.33 22.15
CA ILE A 198 -57.76 -13.74 21.93
C ILE A 198 -56.68 -14.19 22.89
N SER A 199 -56.85 -15.37 23.50
CA SER A 199 -55.82 -16.02 24.29
C SER A 199 -55.78 -17.50 23.93
N VAL A 200 -54.60 -18.02 23.60
CA VAL A 200 -54.36 -19.42 23.24
C VAL A 200 -53.16 -19.92 24.04
N LYS A 201 -53.33 -21.01 24.77
CA LYS A 201 -52.25 -21.67 25.51
C LYS A 201 -52.22 -23.17 25.20
N LYS A 202 -51.11 -23.64 24.64
CA LYS A 202 -50.73 -25.03 24.36
C LYS A 202 -49.29 -25.25 24.85
N GLU A 203 -48.85 -26.50 24.93
CA GLU A 203 -47.54 -26.88 25.50
C GLU A 203 -46.36 -26.05 24.95
N GLU A 204 -46.35 -25.80 23.63
CA GLU A 204 -45.28 -25.08 22.95
C GLU A 204 -45.71 -23.70 22.40
N LEU A 205 -46.93 -23.26 22.69
CA LEU A 205 -47.49 -22.01 22.12
C LEU A 205 -48.36 -21.28 23.14
N SER A 206 -47.96 -20.06 23.49
CA SER A 206 -48.78 -19.11 24.24
C SER A 206 -48.95 -17.86 23.39
N LEU A 207 -50.18 -17.43 23.11
CA LEU A 207 -50.47 -16.21 22.34
C LEU A 207 -51.61 -15.45 23.01
N GLU A 208 -51.45 -14.15 23.12
CA GLU A 208 -52.45 -13.21 23.58
C GLU A 208 -52.54 -12.06 22.59
N GLY A 209 -53.75 -11.61 22.27
CA GLY A 209 -53.90 -10.50 21.34
C GLY A 209 -55.17 -9.71 21.57
N GLU A 210 -55.14 -8.48 21.10
CA GLU A 210 -56.23 -7.52 21.15
C GLU A 210 -56.41 -6.85 19.79
N LEU A 211 -57.67 -6.54 19.46
CA LEU A 211 -58.07 -5.74 18.31
C LEU A 211 -59.06 -4.68 18.79
N VAL A 212 -58.73 -3.41 18.55
CA VAL A 212 -59.45 -2.26 19.07
C VAL A 212 -59.90 -1.35 17.91
N ASN A 213 -61.12 -0.82 18.00
CA ASN A 213 -61.71 0.15 17.07
C ASN A 213 -61.80 -0.30 15.60
N PHE A 214 -62.04 -1.58 15.33
CA PHE A 214 -62.26 -2.07 13.96
C PHE A 214 -63.68 -1.75 13.47
N ARG A 215 -63.81 -1.11 12.29
CA ARG A 215 -65.08 -0.60 11.75
C ARG A 215 -65.15 -0.73 10.23
N THR A 216 -66.36 -0.89 9.71
CA THR A 216 -66.61 -0.92 8.24
C THR A 216 -66.58 0.48 7.60
N SER A 217 -66.78 1.55 8.37
CA SER A 217 -66.69 2.96 7.90
C SER A 217 -65.60 3.71 8.71
N PRO A 218 -64.31 3.50 8.41
CA PRO A 218 -63.20 4.05 9.19
C PRO A 218 -63.20 5.58 9.24
N GLU A 219 -63.57 6.26 8.16
CA GLU A 219 -63.62 7.73 8.03
C GLU A 219 -64.52 8.43 9.04
N LYS A 220 -65.39 7.67 9.72
CA LYS A 220 -66.32 8.14 10.75
C LYS A 220 -65.82 7.86 12.17
N SER A 221 -64.54 7.49 12.34
CA SER A 221 -63.92 7.19 13.62
C SER A 221 -62.97 8.30 14.06
N GLU A 222 -63.02 8.66 15.34
CA GLU A 222 -62.05 9.58 15.97
C GLU A 222 -60.68 8.94 16.20
N LYS A 223 -60.61 7.60 16.25
CA LYS A 223 -59.39 6.82 16.52
C LYS A 223 -59.17 5.76 15.44
N PRO A 224 -57.91 5.47 15.05
CA PRO A 224 -57.58 4.39 14.12
C PRO A 224 -57.83 3.01 14.76
N ALA A 225 -57.88 1.98 13.91
CA ALA A 225 -57.91 0.60 14.40
C ALA A 225 -56.50 0.19 14.83
N THR A 226 -56.38 -0.46 15.98
CA THR A 226 -55.09 -0.94 16.49
C THR A 226 -55.19 -2.42 16.82
N PHE A 227 -54.11 -3.15 16.61
CA PHE A 227 -54.02 -4.55 17.01
C PHE A 227 -52.68 -4.81 17.67
N ARG A 228 -52.68 -5.78 18.60
CA ARG A 228 -51.47 -6.32 19.21
C ARG A 228 -51.66 -7.83 19.37
N LEU A 229 -50.61 -8.59 19.10
CA LEU A 229 -50.52 -10.01 19.34
C LEU A 229 -49.15 -10.26 19.93
N GLU A 230 -49.06 -10.87 21.10
CA GLU A 230 -47.80 -11.22 21.72
C GLU A 230 -47.85 -12.62 22.29
N GLY A 231 -46.69 -13.23 22.46
CA GLY A 231 -46.63 -14.56 23.00
C GLY A 231 -45.30 -15.24 22.79
N ARG A 232 -45.30 -16.56 22.95
CA ARG A 232 -44.12 -17.40 22.82
C ARG A 232 -44.44 -18.67 22.04
N GLN A 233 -43.53 -19.05 21.15
CA GLN A 233 -43.52 -20.35 20.49
C GLN A 233 -42.20 -21.04 20.82
N ASN A 234 -42.25 -22.20 21.46
CA ASN A 234 -41.09 -22.85 22.06
C ASN A 234 -40.33 -21.87 22.99
N ARG A 235 -39.06 -21.59 22.70
CA ARG A 235 -38.24 -20.62 23.44
C ARG A 235 -38.41 -19.19 22.93
N GLY A 236 -38.88 -19.01 21.70
CA GLY A 236 -38.92 -17.72 21.01
C GLY A 236 -40.13 -16.88 21.39
N GLY A 237 -39.93 -15.56 21.49
CA GLY A 237 -40.98 -14.58 21.73
C GLY A 237 -41.48 -13.95 20.42
N ILE A 238 -42.79 -13.75 20.29
CA ILE A 238 -43.44 -13.09 19.17
C ILE A 238 -44.15 -11.85 19.68
N LYS A 239 -44.00 -10.74 18.97
CA LYS A 239 -44.81 -9.54 19.14
C LYS A 239 -45.16 -8.96 17.79
N ILE A 240 -46.44 -8.78 17.53
CA ILE A 240 -46.98 -8.11 16.35
C ILE A 240 -47.85 -6.98 16.86
N SER A 241 -47.67 -5.78 16.36
CA SER A 241 -48.53 -4.65 16.71
C SER A 241 -48.68 -3.72 15.53
N GLY A 242 -49.85 -3.14 15.35
CA GLY A 242 -50.05 -2.23 14.24
C GLY A 242 -51.19 -1.27 14.43
N VAL A 243 -51.12 -0.21 13.63
CA VAL A 243 -52.13 0.84 13.50
C VAL A 243 -52.59 0.86 12.05
N ILE A 244 -53.89 0.74 11.84
CA ILE A 244 -54.53 0.85 10.54
C ILE A 244 -55.38 2.12 10.56
N ASP A 245 -54.90 3.15 9.88
CA ASP A 245 -55.55 4.46 9.78
C ASP A 245 -56.11 4.67 8.37
N ASN A 246 -57.32 4.16 8.15
CA ASN A 246 -58.06 4.33 6.90
C ASN A 246 -59.00 5.54 6.93
N ARG A 247 -58.84 6.47 7.89
CA ARG A 247 -59.81 7.56 8.12
C ARG A 247 -59.78 8.63 7.03
N THR A 248 -58.60 8.89 6.47
CA THR A 248 -58.40 9.96 5.49
C THR A 248 -58.07 9.37 4.12
N PRO A 249 -58.85 9.67 3.07
CA PRO A 249 -58.45 9.36 1.70
C PRO A 249 -57.15 10.11 1.37
N GLY A 250 -56.02 9.40 1.37
CA GLY A 250 -54.70 10.01 1.11
C GLY A 250 -53.79 10.23 2.32
N GLY A 251 -54.09 9.71 3.53
CA GLY A 251 -53.20 9.76 4.71
C GLY A 251 -52.36 8.48 4.92
N GLU A 252 -51.42 8.48 5.88
CA GLU A 252 -50.64 7.29 6.28
C GLU A 252 -51.59 6.13 6.64
N LYS A 253 -51.58 5.04 5.84
CA LYS A 253 -52.68 4.07 5.90
C LYS A 253 -52.47 2.98 6.94
N SER A 254 -51.23 2.53 7.10
CA SER A 254 -50.91 1.42 7.99
C SER A 254 -49.46 1.45 8.46
N LYS A 255 -49.24 1.19 9.74
CA LYS A 255 -47.95 0.88 10.35
C LYS A 255 -48.08 -0.47 11.04
N VAL A 256 -47.21 -1.43 10.71
CA VAL A 256 -47.20 -2.75 11.37
C VAL A 256 -45.78 -3.06 11.79
N PHE A 257 -45.61 -3.34 13.07
CA PHE A 257 -44.38 -3.78 13.67
C PHE A 257 -44.47 -5.27 13.99
N PHE A 258 -43.45 -6.03 13.63
CA PHE A 258 -43.28 -7.41 14.03
C PHE A 258 -41.90 -7.57 14.67
N ARG A 259 -41.84 -8.24 15.82
CA ARG A 259 -40.63 -8.61 16.54
C ARG A 259 -40.68 -10.08 16.88
N GLY A 260 -39.68 -10.82 16.43
CA GLY A 260 -39.36 -12.18 16.86
C GLY A 260 -38.06 -12.17 17.66
N ILE A 261 -38.01 -12.84 18.80
CA ILE A 261 -36.83 -12.93 19.67
C ILE A 261 -36.54 -14.39 19.98
N ASP A 262 -35.25 -14.76 19.99
CA ASP A 262 -34.71 -16.05 20.42
C ASP A 262 -35.28 -17.26 19.67
N PHE A 263 -35.41 -17.14 18.34
CA PHE A 263 -35.81 -18.25 17.49
C PHE A 263 -34.61 -19.10 17.06
N PRO A 264 -34.70 -20.44 17.08
CA PRO A 264 -33.63 -21.28 16.56
C PRO A 264 -33.52 -21.15 15.04
N LEU A 265 -32.30 -20.95 14.57
CA LEU A 265 -31.91 -21.10 13.18
C LEU A 265 -31.26 -22.47 13.03
N GLU A 266 -31.89 -23.37 12.27
CA GLU A 266 -31.39 -24.72 12.02
C GLU A 266 -31.31 -24.99 10.51
N GLY A 267 -30.23 -25.66 10.07
CA GLY A 267 -30.11 -26.19 8.72
C GLY A 267 -30.06 -25.15 7.60
N ALA A 268 -29.53 -23.95 7.88
CA ALA A 268 -29.46 -22.87 6.89
C ALA A 268 -28.33 -23.01 5.86
N SER A 269 -27.61 -24.14 5.85
CA SER A 269 -26.43 -24.42 5.02
C SER A 269 -26.67 -24.30 3.51
N GLY A 270 -27.87 -24.62 3.02
CA GLY A 270 -28.23 -24.50 1.59
C GLY A 270 -28.74 -23.12 1.16
N SER A 271 -28.49 -22.07 1.93
CA SER A 271 -29.05 -20.73 1.66
C SER A 271 -28.03 -19.72 1.14
N ILE A 272 -26.74 -20.09 1.13
CA ILE A 272 -25.65 -19.23 0.63
C ILE A 272 -25.16 -19.82 -0.70
N PRO A 273 -25.45 -19.19 -1.84
CA PRO A 273 -24.95 -19.68 -3.13
C PRO A 273 -23.42 -19.61 -3.15
N TYR A 274 -22.78 -20.57 -3.83
CA TYR A 274 -21.32 -20.68 -4.01
C TYR A 274 -20.49 -21.05 -2.76
N VAL A 275 -21.12 -21.28 -1.60
CA VAL A 275 -20.44 -21.71 -0.36
C VAL A 275 -20.87 -23.12 0.02
N LYS A 276 -19.91 -24.02 0.24
CA LYS A 276 -20.16 -25.42 0.59
C LYS A 276 -20.26 -25.59 2.11
N LEU A 277 -21.30 -25.01 2.72
CA LEU A 277 -21.60 -25.23 4.13
C LEU A 277 -22.30 -26.57 4.32
N ASN A 278 -21.92 -27.31 5.37
CA ASN A 278 -22.62 -28.50 5.82
C ASN A 278 -23.71 -28.11 6.84
N ASP A 279 -23.35 -27.28 7.82
CA ASP A 279 -24.27 -26.75 8.83
C ASP A 279 -24.12 -25.24 9.01
N PHE A 280 -25.25 -24.56 9.23
CA PHE A 280 -25.29 -23.21 9.76
C PHE A 280 -26.47 -23.09 10.73
N ASN A 281 -26.13 -23.00 12.02
CA ASN A 281 -27.08 -22.95 13.12
C ASN A 281 -26.84 -21.70 13.97
N GLY A 282 -27.87 -21.23 14.69
CA GLY A 282 -27.75 -20.09 15.59
C GLY A 282 -29.08 -19.72 16.23
N ILE A 283 -29.14 -18.56 16.86
CA ILE A 283 -30.36 -17.99 17.44
C ILE A 283 -30.59 -16.64 16.76
N TYR A 284 -31.75 -16.45 16.14
CA TYR A 284 -32.08 -15.21 15.44
C TYR A 284 -33.18 -14.40 16.13
N ASN A 285 -32.99 -13.09 16.08
CA ASN A 285 -33.99 -12.06 16.37
C ASN A 285 -34.33 -11.37 15.06
N VAL A 286 -35.57 -10.95 14.90
CA VAL A 286 -36.04 -10.24 13.71
C VAL A 286 -36.96 -9.11 14.13
N ASP A 287 -36.70 -7.92 13.62
CA ASP A 287 -37.59 -6.76 13.67
C ASP A 287 -38.01 -6.42 12.23
N LEU A 288 -39.31 -6.26 12.01
CA LEU A 288 -39.91 -5.82 10.76
C LEU A 288 -40.80 -4.61 11.03
N ASP A 289 -40.52 -3.53 10.31
CA ASP A 289 -41.32 -2.31 10.31
C ASP A 289 -41.94 -2.12 8.93
N TYR A 290 -43.23 -2.40 8.81
CA TYR A 290 -44.02 -2.13 7.61
C TYR A 290 -44.67 -0.76 7.69
N PHE A 291 -44.47 0.03 6.64
CA PHE A 291 -45.06 1.35 6.46
C PHE A 291 -45.72 1.48 5.09
N ALA A 292 -47.01 1.85 5.08
CA ALA A 292 -47.76 2.11 3.86
C ALA A 292 -48.27 3.56 3.82
N PRO A 293 -47.47 4.50 3.28
CA PRO A 293 -47.92 5.87 3.05
C PRO A 293 -48.99 5.91 1.95
N ALA A 294 -49.89 6.88 2.01
CA ALA A 294 -50.82 7.11 0.91
C ALA A 294 -50.10 7.66 -0.32
N GLY A 295 -50.43 7.10 -1.49
CA GLY A 295 -49.90 7.57 -2.77
C GLY A 295 -48.46 7.15 -3.06
N ALA A 296 -47.79 6.45 -2.14
CA ALA A 296 -46.45 5.91 -2.31
C ALA A 296 -46.42 4.39 -2.14
N LYS A 297 -45.31 3.77 -2.56
CA LYS A 297 -45.09 2.32 -2.41
C LYS A 297 -44.90 1.98 -0.94
N ALA A 298 -45.41 0.84 -0.52
CA ALA A 298 -45.14 0.33 0.83
C ALA A 298 -43.65 0.04 1.00
N GLU A 299 -43.16 0.30 2.20
CA GLU A 299 -41.80 0.08 2.65
C GLU A 299 -41.77 -0.91 3.81
N VAL A 300 -40.83 -1.85 3.77
CA VAL A 300 -40.55 -2.75 4.89
C VAL A 300 -39.10 -2.56 5.29
N ASN A 301 -38.86 -2.11 6.51
CA ASN A 301 -37.53 -2.12 7.12
C ASN A 301 -37.34 -3.42 7.90
N LEU A 302 -36.22 -4.08 7.68
CA LEU A 302 -35.84 -5.38 8.22
C LEU A 302 -34.56 -5.21 9.05
N ASN A 303 -34.56 -5.71 10.29
CA ASN A 303 -33.36 -5.93 11.07
C ASN A 303 -33.37 -7.40 11.54
N ILE A 304 -32.37 -8.19 11.14
CA ILE A 304 -32.17 -9.55 11.64
C ILE A 304 -30.85 -9.59 12.38
N ARG A 305 -30.85 -10.18 13.57
CA ARG A 305 -29.63 -10.42 14.36
C ARG A 305 -29.50 -11.90 14.64
N ILE A 306 -28.35 -12.48 14.34
CA ILE A 306 -28.08 -13.91 14.57
C ILE A 306 -26.89 -14.04 15.52
N ARG A 307 -27.10 -14.74 16.63
CA ARG A 307 -26.12 -15.01 17.68
C ARG A 307 -25.88 -16.50 17.83
N ASP A 308 -24.87 -16.86 18.63
CA ASP A 308 -24.49 -18.24 18.92
C ASP A 308 -24.31 -19.09 17.66
N MET A 309 -23.74 -18.46 16.63
CA MET A 309 -23.59 -19.05 15.31
C MET A 309 -22.61 -20.22 15.35
N LYS A 310 -23.05 -21.37 14.84
CA LYS A 310 -22.23 -22.57 14.61
C LYS A 310 -22.24 -22.88 13.13
N VAL A 311 -21.05 -22.95 12.54
CA VAL A 311 -20.88 -23.18 11.10
C VAL A 311 -19.83 -24.27 10.85
N SER A 312 -20.13 -25.15 9.89
CA SER A 312 -19.26 -26.23 9.41
C SER A 312 -19.32 -26.32 7.88
N GLY A 313 -18.26 -26.79 7.22
CA GLY A 313 -18.20 -26.91 5.77
C GLY A 313 -16.83 -27.36 5.26
N ASP A 314 -16.63 -27.34 3.94
CA ASP A 314 -15.35 -27.67 3.32
C ASP A 314 -14.35 -26.51 3.42
N GLU A 315 -13.57 -26.48 4.51
CA GLU A 315 -12.54 -25.44 4.74
C GLU A 315 -11.37 -25.47 3.74
N LYS A 316 -11.25 -26.52 2.90
CA LYS A 316 -10.22 -26.58 1.85
C LYS A 316 -10.59 -25.72 0.64
N ASP A 317 -11.89 -25.47 0.43
CA ASP A 317 -12.37 -24.54 -0.58
C ASP A 317 -12.14 -23.09 -0.11
N LEU A 318 -11.42 -22.29 -0.90
CA LEU A 318 -10.97 -20.96 -0.51
C LEU A 318 -12.14 -20.04 -0.12
N VAL A 319 -13.23 -20.07 -0.88
CA VAL A 319 -14.41 -19.22 -0.63
C VAL A 319 -15.10 -19.68 0.65
N THR A 320 -15.26 -20.99 0.80
CA THR A 320 -15.91 -21.59 1.96
C THR A 320 -15.13 -21.37 3.26
N GLY A 321 -13.81 -21.53 3.24
CA GLY A 321 -12.95 -21.24 4.38
C GLY A 321 -13.01 -19.78 4.82
N LEU A 322 -12.96 -18.83 3.87
CA LEU A 322 -13.08 -17.40 4.19
C LEU A 322 -14.43 -17.03 4.81
N VAL A 323 -15.51 -17.66 4.36
CA VAL A 323 -16.86 -17.45 4.91
C VAL A 323 -17.00 -18.04 6.30
N ILE A 324 -16.52 -19.26 6.53
CA ILE A 324 -16.50 -19.90 7.85
C ILE A 324 -15.71 -19.04 8.84
N ASP A 325 -14.53 -18.57 8.44
CA ASP A 325 -13.68 -17.72 9.25
C ASP A 325 -14.33 -16.36 9.55
N ALA A 326 -15.04 -15.77 8.58
CA ALA A 326 -15.74 -14.51 8.78
C ALA A 326 -16.92 -14.67 9.75
N ILE A 327 -17.68 -15.76 9.63
CA ILE A 327 -18.79 -16.07 10.55
C ILE A 327 -18.24 -16.33 11.97
N ARG A 328 -17.18 -17.12 12.12
CA ARG A 328 -16.53 -17.38 13.42
C ARG A 328 -15.95 -16.11 14.07
N ALA A 329 -15.47 -15.17 13.27
CA ALA A 329 -14.97 -13.87 13.73
C ALA A 329 -16.08 -12.85 14.04
N THR A 330 -17.35 -13.20 13.80
CA THR A 330 -18.51 -12.32 13.97
C THR A 330 -19.39 -12.86 15.10
N PRO A 331 -19.32 -12.31 16.34
CA PRO A 331 -20.10 -12.81 17.47
C PRO A 331 -21.63 -12.70 17.25
N GLU A 332 -22.05 -11.62 16.58
CA GLU A 332 -23.44 -11.37 16.19
C GLU A 332 -23.45 -10.91 14.74
N LEU A 333 -24.18 -11.63 13.89
CA LEU A 333 -24.46 -11.24 12.50
C LEU A 333 -25.66 -10.29 12.49
N VAL A 334 -25.45 -9.06 12.04
CA VAL A 334 -26.50 -8.05 11.92
C VAL A 334 -26.77 -7.81 10.44
N ILE A 335 -28.01 -8.01 10.05
CA ILE A 335 -28.53 -7.82 8.72
C ILE A 335 -29.56 -6.70 8.77
N GLU A 336 -29.40 -5.71 7.92
CA GLU A 336 -30.32 -4.58 7.78
C GLU A 336 -30.77 -4.49 6.33
N GLY A 337 -32.03 -4.11 6.10
CA GLY A 337 -32.48 -3.86 4.75
C GLY A 337 -33.83 -3.21 4.64
N THR A 338 -34.11 -2.72 3.44
CA THR A 338 -35.35 -2.03 3.09
C THR A 338 -35.92 -2.66 1.83
N ILE A 339 -37.20 -3.03 1.87
CA ILE A 339 -37.95 -3.55 0.73
C ILE A 339 -38.96 -2.48 0.31
N THR A 340 -38.86 -1.99 -0.93
CA THR A 340 -39.79 -0.99 -1.48
C THR A 340 -40.36 -1.49 -2.80
N GLY A 341 -41.68 -1.69 -2.86
CA GLY A 341 -42.37 -2.11 -4.09
C GLY A 341 -41.85 -3.41 -4.73
N GLY A 342 -41.38 -4.36 -3.90
CA GLY A 342 -40.90 -5.68 -4.33
C GLY A 342 -39.39 -5.80 -4.53
N ALA A 343 -38.64 -4.70 -4.53
CA ALA A 343 -37.17 -4.72 -4.59
C ALA A 343 -36.57 -4.48 -3.20
N GLY A 344 -35.70 -5.40 -2.74
CA GLY A 344 -35.01 -5.32 -1.45
C GLY A 344 -33.56 -4.89 -1.59
N LYS A 345 -33.10 -4.00 -0.71
CA LYS A 345 -31.68 -3.70 -0.48
C LYS A 345 -31.30 -4.19 0.89
N PHE A 346 -30.21 -4.95 0.99
CA PHE A 346 -29.75 -5.54 2.24
C PHE A 346 -28.25 -5.30 2.43
N SER A 347 -27.83 -5.15 3.68
CA SER A 347 -26.43 -5.01 4.08
C SER A 347 -26.17 -5.77 5.37
N SER A 348 -24.94 -6.26 5.55
CA SER A 348 -24.53 -6.93 6.78
C SER A 348 -23.18 -6.46 7.29
N ASN A 349 -22.98 -6.59 8.60
CA ASN A 349 -21.65 -6.48 9.20
C ASN A 349 -20.68 -7.59 8.71
N LEU A 350 -21.19 -8.74 8.28
CA LEU A 350 -20.40 -9.83 7.71
C LEU A 350 -19.75 -9.46 6.37
N ASP A 351 -20.40 -8.60 5.57
CA ASP A 351 -19.84 -8.11 4.29
C ASP A 351 -18.51 -7.35 4.53
N ASN A 352 -18.43 -6.59 5.62
CA ASN A 352 -17.23 -5.87 6.00
C ASN A 352 -16.12 -6.82 6.47
N VAL A 353 -16.46 -7.83 7.28
CA VAL A 353 -15.51 -8.82 7.78
C VAL A 353 -14.96 -9.67 6.63
N LEU A 354 -15.83 -10.12 5.72
CA LEU A 354 -15.46 -10.83 4.50
C LEU A 354 -14.55 -9.98 3.61
N SER A 355 -14.94 -8.73 3.33
CA SER A 355 -14.12 -7.81 2.53
C SER A 355 -12.73 -7.62 3.14
N LYS A 356 -12.64 -7.48 4.47
CA LYS A 356 -11.36 -7.36 5.18
C LYS A 356 -10.51 -8.63 5.03
N LYS A 357 -11.08 -9.81 5.27
CA LYS A 357 -10.35 -11.09 5.16
C LYS A 357 -9.89 -11.39 3.73
N VAL A 358 -10.73 -11.12 2.73
CA VAL A 358 -10.35 -11.25 1.32
C VAL A 358 -9.21 -10.29 0.98
N LYS A 359 -9.31 -9.03 1.42
CA LYS A 359 -8.26 -8.03 1.22
C LYS A 359 -6.95 -8.48 1.85
N GLU A 360 -6.97 -8.93 3.10
CA GLU A 360 -5.79 -9.46 3.80
C GLU A 360 -5.15 -10.64 3.04
N ARG A 361 -5.97 -11.59 2.57
CA ARG A 361 -5.49 -12.75 1.81
C ARG A 361 -4.86 -12.35 0.46
N ILE A 362 -5.52 -11.48 -0.30
CA ILE A 362 -5.00 -10.97 -1.57
C ILE A 362 -3.72 -10.17 -1.33
N SER A 363 -3.69 -9.31 -0.32
CA SER A 363 -2.49 -8.53 0.05
C SER A 363 -1.32 -9.44 0.43
N ALA A 364 -1.55 -10.54 1.16
CA ALA A 364 -0.52 -11.52 1.48
C ALA A 364 0.03 -12.22 0.22
N GLU A 365 -0.84 -12.59 -0.73
CA GLU A 365 -0.43 -13.23 -1.98
C GLU A 365 0.35 -12.28 -2.90
N ILE A 366 -0.08 -11.01 -2.96
CA ILE A 366 0.64 -9.93 -3.66
C ILE A 366 2.03 -9.75 -3.04
N ALA A 367 2.13 -9.69 -1.71
CA ALA A 367 3.41 -9.56 -1.02
C ALA A 367 4.34 -10.76 -1.29
N ALA A 368 3.82 -11.98 -1.27
CA ALA A 368 4.58 -13.18 -1.61
C ALA A 368 5.08 -13.16 -3.07
N SER A 369 4.23 -12.72 -4.00
CA SER A 369 4.58 -12.56 -5.41
C SER A 369 5.63 -11.47 -5.63
N GLN A 370 5.49 -10.33 -4.95
CA GLN A 370 6.48 -9.24 -4.96
C GLN A 370 7.85 -9.71 -4.43
N LYS A 371 7.86 -10.52 -3.37
CA LYS A 371 9.10 -11.10 -2.83
C LYS A 371 9.80 -12.00 -3.85
N LYS A 372 9.07 -12.95 -4.46
CA LYS A 372 9.62 -13.84 -5.50
C LYS A 372 10.12 -13.06 -6.73
N ALA A 373 9.39 -12.01 -7.12
CA ALA A 373 9.80 -11.15 -8.21
C ALA A 373 11.08 -10.36 -7.87
N ARG A 374 11.23 -9.88 -6.62
CA ARG A 374 12.47 -9.23 -6.17
C ARG A 374 13.64 -10.19 -6.18
N GLU A 375 13.48 -11.40 -5.66
CA GLU A 375 14.52 -12.43 -5.68
C GLU A 375 14.97 -12.76 -7.11
N SER A 376 14.01 -12.91 -8.04
CA SER A 376 14.28 -13.18 -9.46
C SER A 376 14.98 -11.99 -10.14
N PHE A 377 14.55 -10.76 -9.84
CA PHE A 377 15.17 -9.52 -10.34
C PHE A 377 16.61 -9.37 -9.84
N ASP A 378 16.84 -9.59 -8.55
CA ASP A 378 18.15 -9.49 -7.93
C ASP A 378 19.11 -10.57 -8.45
N ALA A 379 18.61 -11.79 -8.70
CA ALA A 379 19.41 -12.85 -9.33
C ALA A 379 19.81 -12.50 -10.78
N TYR A 380 18.88 -11.92 -11.55
CA TYR A 380 19.13 -11.55 -12.95
C TYR A 380 20.13 -10.40 -13.07
N ILE A 381 19.94 -9.30 -12.35
CA ILE A 381 20.82 -8.12 -12.43
C ILE A 381 22.10 -8.30 -11.63
N GLY A 382 22.05 -8.99 -10.49
CA GLY A 382 23.17 -9.16 -9.58
C GLY A 382 24.39 -9.84 -10.22
N GLY A 383 24.19 -10.71 -11.22
CA GLY A 383 25.28 -11.31 -11.99
C GLY A 383 26.09 -10.27 -12.79
N TYR A 384 25.40 -9.34 -13.45
CA TYR A 384 26.02 -8.26 -14.21
C TYR A 384 26.74 -7.27 -13.29
N GLU A 385 26.08 -6.83 -12.21
CA GLU A 385 26.68 -5.90 -11.25
C GLU A 385 27.92 -6.49 -10.59
N LYS A 386 27.85 -7.74 -10.15
CA LYS A 386 28.99 -8.43 -9.51
C LYS A 386 30.19 -8.50 -10.44
N THR A 387 29.96 -8.80 -11.71
CA THR A 387 31.02 -8.88 -12.73
C THR A 387 31.62 -7.51 -12.98
N ALA A 388 30.80 -6.48 -13.21
CA ALA A 388 31.25 -5.12 -13.44
C ALA A 388 32.03 -4.55 -12.24
N PHE A 389 31.51 -4.74 -11.02
CA PHE A 389 32.15 -4.23 -9.80
C PHE A 389 33.48 -4.94 -9.55
N ALA A 390 33.54 -6.26 -9.73
CA ALA A 390 34.78 -7.02 -9.61
C ALA A 390 35.84 -6.54 -10.62
N SER A 391 35.45 -6.28 -11.88
CA SER A 391 36.38 -5.75 -12.90
C SER A 391 36.89 -4.35 -12.57
N LEU A 392 36.02 -3.47 -12.07
CA LEU A 392 36.37 -2.12 -11.64
C LEU A 392 37.26 -2.10 -10.39
N ASP A 393 36.99 -2.98 -9.41
CA ASP A 393 37.82 -3.15 -8.22
C ASP A 393 39.18 -3.74 -8.58
N ALA A 394 39.22 -4.76 -9.42
CA ALA A 394 40.47 -5.34 -9.91
C ALA A 394 41.35 -4.32 -10.62
N PHE A 395 40.77 -3.38 -11.37
CA PHE A 395 41.49 -2.25 -11.94
C PHE A 395 42.14 -1.39 -10.83
N LYS A 396 41.35 -0.93 -9.86
CA LYS A 396 41.85 -0.07 -8.78
C LYS A 396 42.96 -0.76 -7.98
N ASP A 397 42.74 -2.01 -7.58
CA ASP A 397 43.65 -2.79 -6.75
C ASP A 397 44.98 -3.08 -7.48
N SER A 398 44.93 -3.28 -8.80
CA SER A 398 46.12 -3.59 -9.62
C SER A 398 47.09 -2.42 -9.76
N TYR A 399 46.60 -1.17 -9.69
CA TYR A 399 47.40 0.01 -10.01
C TYR A 399 47.60 0.98 -8.84
N GLU A 400 46.74 0.96 -7.80
CA GLU A 400 46.82 1.92 -6.70
C GLU A 400 48.17 1.88 -5.97
N SER A 401 48.68 0.69 -5.63
CA SER A 401 49.98 0.58 -4.95
C SER A 401 51.15 0.95 -5.87
N LYS A 402 51.08 0.56 -7.16
CA LYS A 402 52.10 0.88 -8.16
C LYS A 402 52.24 2.39 -8.33
N ILE A 403 51.13 3.11 -8.43
CA ILE A 403 51.11 4.57 -8.61
C ILE A 403 51.58 5.30 -7.36
N LYS A 404 51.17 4.84 -6.16
CA LYS A 404 51.73 5.36 -4.89
C LYS A 404 53.24 5.15 -4.82
N GLY A 405 53.73 3.98 -5.25
CA GLY A 405 55.15 3.67 -5.31
C GLY A 405 55.93 4.55 -6.28
N VAL A 406 55.42 4.76 -7.49
CA VAL A 406 56.00 5.65 -8.51
C VAL A 406 56.10 7.10 -8.00
N SER A 407 55.01 7.63 -7.45
CA SER A 407 54.99 8.99 -6.87
C SER A 407 55.95 9.12 -5.68
N GLY A 408 56.01 8.12 -4.81
CA GLY A 408 56.92 8.11 -3.65
C GLY A 408 58.41 8.06 -4.03
N LYS A 409 58.77 7.27 -5.05
CA LYS A 409 60.14 7.23 -5.59
C LYS A 409 60.53 8.55 -6.22
N ALA A 410 59.67 9.14 -7.05
CA ALA A 410 59.97 10.42 -7.68
C ALA A 410 60.26 11.52 -6.63
N GLN A 411 59.43 11.62 -5.60
CA GLN A 411 59.61 12.57 -4.50
C GLN A 411 60.88 12.33 -3.69
N SER A 412 61.37 11.09 -3.59
CA SER A 412 62.62 10.81 -2.87
C SER A 412 63.84 11.29 -3.66
N TYR A 413 63.83 11.16 -4.98
CA TYR A 413 64.88 11.69 -5.86
C TYR A 413 64.90 13.22 -5.88
N ASP A 414 63.72 13.85 -5.91
CA ASP A 414 63.57 15.31 -5.81
C ASP A 414 64.23 15.87 -4.54
N LYS A 415 63.94 15.24 -3.39
CA LYS A 415 64.56 15.59 -2.10
C LYS A 415 66.09 15.44 -2.09
N VAL A 416 66.64 14.50 -2.86
CA VAL A 416 68.11 14.35 -2.98
C VAL A 416 68.68 15.56 -3.73
N ALA A 417 68.08 15.96 -4.85
CA ALA A 417 68.52 17.13 -5.60
C ALA A 417 68.45 18.40 -4.76
N ASP A 418 67.32 18.67 -4.10
CA ASP A 418 67.12 19.85 -3.23
C ASP A 418 68.13 19.90 -2.07
N SER A 419 68.40 18.74 -1.45
CA SER A 419 69.36 18.65 -0.33
C SER A 419 70.78 19.00 -0.78
N TYR A 420 71.21 18.49 -1.94
CA TYR A 420 72.54 18.78 -2.46
C TYR A 420 72.66 20.21 -3.01
N GLU A 421 71.58 20.77 -3.57
CA GLU A 421 71.53 22.19 -3.93
C GLU A 421 71.83 23.07 -2.72
N LYS A 422 71.14 22.80 -1.61
CA LYS A 422 71.34 23.53 -0.37
C LYS A 422 72.76 23.38 0.17
N GLN A 423 73.31 22.16 0.18
CA GLN A 423 74.68 21.92 0.66
C GLN A 423 75.74 22.64 -0.20
N ILE A 424 75.59 22.65 -1.52
CA ILE A 424 76.54 23.33 -2.42
C ILE A 424 76.45 24.86 -2.25
N GLU A 425 75.25 25.42 -2.12
CA GLU A 425 75.06 26.87 -1.87
C GLU A 425 75.58 27.28 -0.48
N ASP A 426 75.37 26.47 0.55
CA ASP A 426 75.95 26.70 1.88
C ASP A 426 77.48 26.69 1.81
N ARG A 427 78.08 25.70 1.12
CA ARG A 427 79.54 25.63 0.95
C ARG A 427 80.12 26.79 0.14
N LYS A 428 79.40 27.23 -0.88
CA LYS A 428 79.76 28.42 -1.69
C LYS A 428 79.79 29.68 -0.84
N LYS A 429 78.85 29.82 0.10
CA LYS A 429 78.85 30.92 1.06
C LYS A 429 80.07 30.85 1.98
N GLU A 430 80.39 29.68 2.53
CA GLU A 430 81.58 29.49 3.39
C GLU A 430 82.90 29.84 2.68
N ILE A 431 83.08 29.41 1.43
CA ILE A 431 84.30 29.72 0.66
C ILE A 431 84.40 31.22 0.39
N ARG A 432 83.29 31.86 -0.02
CA ARG A 432 83.24 33.31 -0.23
C ARG A 432 83.62 34.07 1.04
N ASP A 433 83.09 33.66 2.19
CA ASP A 433 83.37 34.29 3.48
C ASP A 433 84.85 34.11 3.87
N LYS A 434 85.42 32.90 3.69
CA LYS A 434 86.85 32.63 3.91
C LYS A 434 87.77 33.45 3.00
N GLU A 435 87.42 33.62 1.73
CA GLU A 435 88.20 34.45 0.81
C GLU A 435 88.12 35.93 1.18
N ALA A 436 86.93 36.42 1.55
CA ALA A 436 86.75 37.78 2.02
C ALA A 436 87.58 38.08 3.29
N ASP A 437 87.63 37.14 4.22
CA ASP A 437 88.44 37.27 5.43
C ASP A 437 89.94 37.22 5.14
N LYS A 438 90.41 36.33 4.24
CA LYS A 438 91.82 36.32 3.80
C LYS A 438 92.23 37.65 3.13
N VAL A 439 91.35 38.26 2.34
CA VAL A 439 91.60 39.57 1.71
C VAL A 439 91.66 40.68 2.77
N LYS A 440 90.73 40.69 3.74
CA LYS A 440 90.76 41.63 4.87
C LYS A 440 92.03 41.47 5.71
N ASP A 441 92.47 40.25 5.98
CA ASP A 441 93.68 39.98 6.77
C ASP A 441 94.95 40.35 6.01
N LYS A 442 95.03 40.08 4.69
CA LYS A 442 96.13 40.58 3.85
C LYS A 442 96.16 42.11 3.79
N ALA A 443 95.00 42.76 3.68
CA ALA A 443 94.90 44.22 3.72
C ALA A 443 95.39 44.77 5.07
N LYS A 444 94.94 44.21 6.20
CA LYS A 444 95.42 44.57 7.54
C LYS A 444 96.93 44.33 7.72
N GLY A 445 97.45 43.24 7.15
CA GLY A 445 98.88 42.91 7.16
C GLY A 445 99.74 43.89 6.34
N LEU A 446 99.24 44.34 5.19
CA LEU A 446 99.87 45.40 4.40
C LEU A 446 99.84 46.76 5.13
N PHE A 447 98.72 47.11 5.77
CA PHE A 447 98.61 48.31 6.59
C PHE A 447 99.53 48.29 7.83
N LYS A 448 99.80 47.10 8.40
CA LYS A 448 100.79 46.95 9.49
C LYS A 448 102.26 47.02 9.04
N LYS A 449 102.56 46.77 7.76
CA LYS A 449 103.92 46.89 7.19
C LYS A 449 104.25 48.28 6.64
N LEU A 450 103.24 49.14 6.44
CA LEU A 450 103.36 50.53 6.01
C LEU A 450 103.43 51.53 7.18
N ARG A 451 103.47 51.01 8.42
CA ARG A 451 103.67 51.74 9.67
C ARG A 451 104.94 51.24 10.32
#